data_AF-A0A435FVQ0-F1
#
_entry.id   AF-A0A435FVQ0-F1
#
_cell.length_a   1.000
_cell.length_b   1.000
_cell.length_c   1.000
_cell.angle_alpha   90.00
_cell.angle_beta   90.00
_cell.angle_gamma   90.00
#
_symmetry.space_group_name_H-M   'P 1'
#
loop_
_entity.id
_entity.type
_entity.pdbx_description
1 polymer ?
#
loop_
_entity_poly.entity_id
_entity_poly.type
_entity_poly.pdbx_seq_one_letter_code
_entity_poly.pdbx_strand_id
1 'polypeptide(L)'
;MGKRIVFTGGSGKIGRHVIPYLLKRGHQVLNLDLTPLDVPGVDTVITNLADAGEAYNALTLHFGFSEYFGGKGRGPVDAVVHFAALPRIFLRPDNAMFAANVQSTYNVIA
;
A
#
# COMPACT_ATOMS: atom_id res chain seq x y z
N MET A 1 -0.27 -3.43 -21.32
CA MET A 1 -0.10 -2.04 -20.82
C MET A 1 0.06 -2.10 -19.31
N GLY A 2 1.11 -1.49 -18.76
CA GLY A 2 1.33 -1.43 -17.31
C GLY A 2 0.22 -0.62 -16.61
N LYS A 3 0.06 -0.84 -15.30
CA LYS A 3 -0.89 -0.13 -14.42
C LYS A 3 -0.13 0.45 -13.22
N ARG A 4 -0.61 1.55 -12.66
CA ARG A 4 -0.13 2.17 -11.42
C ARG A 4 -0.96 1.65 -10.25
N ILE A 5 -0.33 0.86 -9.39
CA ILE A 5 -1.00 0.10 -8.33
C ILE A 5 -0.52 0.60 -6.98
N VAL A 6 -1.44 1.03 -6.12
CA VAL A 6 -1.15 1.14 -4.69
C VAL A 6 -1.36 -0.24 -4.06
N PHE A 7 -0.38 -0.74 -3.33
CA PHE A 7 -0.43 -2.02 -2.65
C PHE A 7 -0.37 -1.79 -1.14
N THR A 8 -1.32 -2.30 -0.37
CA THR A 8 -1.26 -2.22 1.09
C THR A 8 -0.82 -3.55 1.67
N GLY A 9 0.02 -3.54 2.72
CA GLY A 9 0.46 -4.78 3.36
C GLY A 9 1.49 -5.57 2.53
N GLY A 10 2.25 -4.88 1.66
CA GLY A 10 3.26 -5.49 0.80
C GLY A 10 4.42 -6.14 1.55
N SER A 11 4.75 -5.66 2.75
CA SER A 11 5.81 -6.23 3.60
C SER A 11 5.35 -7.51 4.32
N GLY A 12 4.05 -7.80 4.28
CA GLY A 12 3.43 -8.99 4.83
C GLY A 12 3.87 -10.31 4.17
N LYS A 13 3.37 -11.43 4.70
CA LYS A 13 3.76 -12.78 4.24
C LYS A 13 3.44 -13.02 2.77
N ILE A 14 2.30 -12.53 2.29
CA ILE A 14 1.83 -12.76 0.92
C ILE A 14 2.27 -11.60 0.02
N GLY A 15 2.14 -10.35 0.50
CA GLY A 15 2.46 -9.13 -0.26
C GLY A 15 3.85 -9.15 -0.90
N ARG A 16 4.87 -9.60 -0.15
CA ARG A 16 6.27 -9.61 -0.59
C ARG A 16 6.53 -10.51 -1.81
N HIS A 17 5.64 -11.46 -2.06
CA HIS A 17 5.71 -12.35 -3.22
C HIS A 17 4.83 -11.85 -4.38
N VAL A 18 3.72 -11.20 -4.08
CA VAL A 18 2.80 -10.66 -5.11
C VAL A 18 3.39 -9.43 -5.79
N ILE A 19 4.04 -8.53 -5.03
CA ILE A 19 4.62 -7.32 -5.59
C ILE A 19 5.65 -7.61 -6.70
N PRO A 20 6.67 -8.49 -6.50
CA PRO A 20 7.58 -8.88 -7.58
C PRO A 20 6.88 -9.47 -8.81
N TYR A 21 5.78 -10.20 -8.62
CA TYR A 21 4.98 -10.70 -9.73
C TYR A 21 4.31 -9.55 -10.51
N LEU A 22 3.73 -8.57 -9.83
CA LEU A 22 3.14 -7.38 -10.47
C LEU A 22 4.20 -6.57 -11.25
N LEU A 23 5.39 -6.40 -10.69
CA LEU A 23 6.51 -5.75 -11.38
C LEU A 23 6.91 -6.50 -12.66
N LYS A 24 7.02 -7.84 -12.61
CA LYS A 24 7.31 -8.68 -13.79
C LYS A 24 6.24 -8.58 -14.88
N ARG A 25 5.01 -8.21 -14.53
CA ARG A 25 3.92 -7.94 -15.47
C ARG A 25 3.96 -6.53 -16.07
N GLY A 26 4.95 -5.70 -15.67
CA GLY A 26 5.12 -4.33 -16.15
C GLY A 26 4.28 -3.31 -15.40
N HIS A 27 3.77 -3.64 -14.21
CA HIS A 27 3.07 -2.68 -13.36
C HIS A 27 4.06 -1.87 -12.53
N GLN A 28 3.65 -0.65 -12.15
CA GLN A 28 4.34 0.15 -11.15
C GLN A 28 3.60 0.00 -9.83
N VAL A 29 4.34 -0.15 -8.73
CA VAL A 29 3.77 -0.39 -7.41
C VAL A 29 4.30 0.65 -6.42
N LEU A 30 3.40 1.26 -5.66
CA LEU A 30 3.71 1.99 -4.43
C LEU A 30 3.19 1.16 -3.26
N ASN A 31 4.06 0.80 -2.32
CA ASN A 31 3.67 0.02 -1.15
C ASN A 31 3.30 0.92 0.03
N LEU A 32 2.18 0.65 0.68
CA LEU A 32 1.75 1.26 1.95
C LEU A 32 1.77 0.20 3.03
N ASP A 33 2.62 0.37 4.03
CA ASP A 33 2.79 -0.62 5.09
C ASP A 33 3.28 0.03 6.37
N LEU A 34 3.24 -0.69 7.48
CA LEU A 34 3.82 -0.24 8.75
C LEU A 34 5.35 -0.46 8.81
N THR A 35 5.89 -1.25 7.89
CA THR A 35 7.32 -1.58 7.83
C THR A 35 7.86 -1.49 6.39
N PRO A 36 9.12 -1.12 6.18
CA PRO A 36 9.71 -1.05 4.84
C PRO A 36 9.66 -2.41 4.12
N LEU A 37 9.38 -2.39 2.81
CA LEU A 37 9.53 -3.54 1.93
C LEU A 37 10.91 -3.53 1.28
N ASP A 38 11.67 -4.61 1.44
CA ASP A 38 12.97 -4.79 0.77
C ASP A 38 12.78 -5.46 -0.60
N VAL A 39 12.21 -4.72 -1.54
CA VAL A 39 12.04 -5.14 -2.95
C VAL A 39 12.55 -4.02 -3.86
N PRO A 40 13.61 -4.25 -4.67
CA PRO A 40 14.13 -3.25 -5.58
C PRO A 40 13.07 -2.70 -6.54
N GLY A 41 13.07 -1.38 -6.72
CA GLY A 41 12.15 -0.69 -7.63
C GLY A 41 10.74 -0.46 -7.07
N VAL A 42 10.54 -0.65 -5.76
CA VAL A 42 9.29 -0.35 -5.07
C VAL A 42 9.57 0.52 -3.87
N ASP A 43 9.01 1.73 -3.89
CA ASP A 43 9.02 2.59 -2.71
C ASP A 43 7.96 2.12 -1.71
N THR A 44 8.28 2.24 -0.42
CA THR A 44 7.32 2.05 0.67
C THR A 44 7.11 3.34 1.42
N VAL A 45 5.84 3.74 1.57
CA VAL A 45 5.44 4.80 2.50
C VAL A 45 4.97 4.13 3.78
N ILE A 46 5.53 4.57 4.91
CA ILE A 46 5.08 4.10 6.21
C ILE A 46 3.72 4.73 6.50
N THR A 47 2.69 3.90 6.64
CA THR A 47 1.30 4.36 6.69
C THR A 47 0.47 3.49 7.62
N ASN A 48 -0.15 4.12 8.61
CA ASN A 48 -1.23 3.54 9.39
C ASN A 48 -2.57 3.78 8.70
N LEU A 49 -3.04 2.79 7.95
CA LEU A 49 -4.29 2.88 7.19
C LEU A 49 -5.55 2.99 8.06
N ALA A 50 -5.48 2.73 9.37
CA ALA A 50 -6.60 3.00 10.27
C ALA A 50 -6.80 4.51 10.49
N ASP A 51 -5.77 5.34 10.32
CA ASP A 51 -5.91 6.79 10.29
C ASP A 51 -6.38 7.25 8.91
N ALA A 52 -7.51 7.95 8.85
CA ALA A 52 -8.11 8.37 7.59
C ALA A 52 -7.28 9.45 6.88
N GLY A 53 -6.58 10.31 7.63
CA GLY A 53 -5.70 11.34 7.07
C GLY A 53 -4.47 10.72 6.42
N GLU A 54 -3.83 9.76 7.09
CA GLU A 54 -2.72 8.99 6.55
C GLU A 54 -3.16 8.19 5.31
N ALA A 55 -4.29 7.48 5.36
CA ALA A 55 -4.80 6.71 4.24
C ALA A 55 -5.08 7.59 3.01
N TYR A 56 -5.82 8.68 3.19
CA TYR A 56 -6.13 9.62 2.10
C TYR A 56 -4.86 10.24 1.51
N ASN A 57 -3.94 10.70 2.36
CA ASN A 57 -2.71 11.30 1.88
C ASN A 57 -1.89 10.27 1.08
N ALA A 58 -1.67 9.09 1.63
CA ALA A 58 -0.86 8.03 1.05
C ALA A 58 -1.39 7.52 -0.30
N LEU A 59 -2.71 7.38 -0.43
CA LEU A 59 -3.36 6.98 -1.69
C LEU A 59 -3.21 8.00 -2.82
N THR A 60 -2.79 9.22 -2.50
CA THR A 60 -2.64 10.30 -3.47
C THR A 60 -1.18 10.73 -3.68
N LEU A 61 -0.20 10.04 -3.09
CA LEU A 61 1.23 10.37 -3.23
C LEU A 61 1.81 10.06 -4.63
N HIS A 62 2.99 10.62 -4.89
CA HIS A 62 3.82 10.25 -6.04
C HIS A 62 4.42 8.85 -5.84
N PHE A 63 4.61 8.11 -6.93
CA PHE A 63 5.30 6.83 -6.93
C PHE A 63 6.81 7.09 -7.01
N GLY A 64 7.39 7.48 -5.88
CA GLY A 64 8.82 7.66 -5.72
C GLY A 64 9.38 9.00 -6.19
N PHE A 65 10.68 9.17 -5.97
CA PHE A 65 11.40 10.42 -6.27
C PHE A 65 11.46 10.74 -7.76
N SER A 66 11.52 9.72 -8.63
CA SER A 66 11.57 9.93 -10.08
C SER A 66 10.30 10.62 -10.60
N GLU A 67 9.13 10.26 -10.07
CA GLU A 67 7.87 10.93 -10.39
C GLU A 67 7.82 12.34 -9.77
N TYR A 68 8.23 12.47 -8.50
CA TYR A 68 8.21 13.75 -7.79
C TYR A 68 9.06 14.82 -8.49
N PHE A 69 10.31 14.50 -8.83
CA PHE A 69 11.22 15.42 -9.51
C PHE A 69 10.95 15.56 -11.02
N GLY A 70 10.11 14.70 -11.59
CA GLY A 70 9.74 14.74 -13.01
C GLY A 70 8.89 15.94 -13.41
N GLY A 71 8.36 16.71 -12.46
CA GLY A 71 7.67 17.98 -12.69
C GLY A 71 6.27 17.88 -13.35
N LYS A 72 5.80 16.65 -13.63
CA LYS A 72 4.50 16.40 -14.29
C LYS A 72 3.32 16.30 -13.32
N GLY A 73 3.57 16.49 -12.02
CA GLY A 73 2.59 16.24 -10.97
C GLY A 73 2.35 14.74 -10.73
N ARG A 74 1.35 14.43 -9.91
CA ARG A 74 0.97 13.04 -9.60
C ARG A 74 0.12 12.45 -10.72
N GLY A 75 0.46 11.25 -11.18
CA GLY A 75 -0.39 10.50 -12.11
C GLY A 75 -1.64 9.92 -11.44
N PRO A 76 -2.64 9.44 -12.21
CA PRO A 76 -3.80 8.72 -11.68
C PRO A 76 -3.42 7.30 -11.22
N VAL A 77 -3.91 6.87 -10.06
CA VAL A 77 -3.79 5.48 -9.60
C VAL A 77 -4.83 4.63 -10.34
N ASP A 78 -4.40 3.53 -10.95
CA ASP A 78 -5.29 2.66 -11.75
C ASP A 78 -6.00 1.61 -10.89
N ALA A 79 -5.39 1.18 -9.79
CA ALA A 79 -5.91 0.14 -8.93
C ALA A 79 -5.31 0.20 -7.52
N VAL A 80 -6.05 -0.34 -6.55
CA VAL A 80 -5.56 -0.63 -5.21
C VAL A 80 -5.64 -2.13 -4.95
N VAL A 81 -4.58 -2.73 -4.41
CA VAL A 81 -4.56 -4.10 -3.91
C VAL A 81 -4.41 -4.05 -2.39
N HIS A 82 -5.46 -4.43 -1.66
CA HIS A 82 -5.53 -4.24 -0.21
C HIS A 82 -5.24 -5.54 0.57
N PHE A 83 -3.99 -5.73 1.02
CA PHE A 83 -3.58 -6.89 1.84
C PHE A 83 -3.23 -6.51 3.29
N ALA A 84 -3.26 -5.22 3.64
CA ALA A 84 -3.02 -4.77 5.01
C ALA A 84 -4.09 -5.30 5.96
N ALA A 85 -3.71 -6.26 6.80
CA ALA A 85 -4.58 -6.84 7.81
C ALA A 85 -3.74 -7.58 8.88
N LEU A 86 -4.36 -7.80 10.04
CA LEU A 86 -3.95 -8.78 11.02
C LEU A 86 -4.62 -10.13 10.68
N PRO A 87 -3.84 -11.17 10.32
CA PRO A 87 -4.38 -12.40 9.72
C PRO A 87 -4.82 -13.47 10.73
N ARG A 88 -4.73 -13.21 12.05
CA ARG A 88 -4.92 -14.23 13.08
C ARG A 88 -5.55 -13.63 14.34
N ILE A 89 -6.66 -14.23 14.80
CA ILE A 89 -7.27 -13.97 16.11
C ILE A 89 -6.22 -14.10 17.24
N PHE A 90 -6.37 -13.29 18.29
CA PHE A 90 -5.42 -13.19 19.41
C PHE A 90 -3.98 -12.75 19.04
N LEU A 91 -3.71 -12.30 17.82
CA LEU A 91 -2.44 -11.64 17.50
C LEU A 91 -2.35 -10.24 18.14
N ARG A 92 -3.49 -9.56 18.22
CA ARG A 92 -3.70 -8.28 18.90
C ARG A 92 -5.10 -8.27 19.52
N PRO A 93 -5.36 -7.41 20.52
CA PRO A 93 -6.71 -7.22 21.06
C PRO A 93 -7.73 -6.81 19.98
N ASP A 94 -9.01 -7.10 20.22
CA ASP A 94 -10.07 -6.99 19.21
C ASP A 94 -10.23 -5.58 18.64
N ASN A 95 -10.05 -4.54 19.46
CA ASN A 95 -10.10 -3.15 18.99
C ASN A 95 -8.99 -2.83 17.96
N ALA A 96 -7.78 -3.37 18.18
CA ALA A 96 -6.67 -3.20 17.24
C ALA A 96 -6.88 -4.01 15.96
N MET A 97 -7.50 -5.19 16.06
CA MET A 97 -7.89 -5.98 14.89
C MET A 97 -8.98 -5.31 14.07
N PHE A 98 -9.99 -4.75 14.73
CA PHE A 98 -11.05 -3.99 14.08
C PHE A 98 -10.46 -2.78 13.34
N ALA A 99 -9.59 -2.01 13.99
CA ALA A 99 -8.92 -0.89 13.36
C ALA A 99 -8.07 -1.33 12.14
N ALA A 100 -7.27 -2.38 12.28
CA ALA A 100 -6.35 -2.85 11.25
C ALA A 100 -7.02 -3.56 10.06
N ASN A 101 -8.21 -4.15 10.24
CA ASN A 101 -8.87 -4.94 9.21
C ASN A 101 -10.12 -4.24 8.66
N VAL A 102 -10.97 -3.67 9.53
CA VAL A 102 -12.26 -3.09 9.14
C VAL A 102 -12.12 -1.60 8.85
N GLN A 103 -11.57 -0.83 9.79
CA GLN A 103 -11.43 0.62 9.62
C GLN A 103 -10.44 0.96 8.49
N SER A 104 -9.33 0.25 8.39
CA SER A 104 -8.37 0.38 7.28
C SER A 104 -9.01 0.05 5.92
N THR A 105 -9.84 -1.00 5.84
CA THR A 105 -10.55 -1.36 4.62
C THR A 105 -11.51 -0.23 4.24
N TYR A 106 -12.30 0.28 5.18
CA TYR A 106 -13.19 1.42 4.95
C TYR A 106 -12.42 2.63 4.40
N ASN A 107 -11.34 3.05 5.06
CA ASN A 107 -10.54 4.19 4.64
C ASN A 107 -9.89 4.03 3.25
N VAL A 108 -9.71 2.80 2.78
CA VAL A 108 -9.11 2.52 1.47
C VAL A 108 -10.15 2.47 0.34
N ILE A 109 -11.39 2.05 0.63
CA ILE A 109 -12.41 1.82 -0.40
C ILE A 109 -13.54 2.85 -0.43
N ALA A 110 -13.76 3.60 0.65
CA ALA A 110 -14.85 4.58 0.80
C ALA A 110 -14.32 6.00 0.56
#